data_AF-A0A947X850-F1
#
_entry.id   AF-A0A947X850-F1
#
_cell.length_a   1.000
_cell.length_b   1.000
_cell.length_c   1.000
_cell.angle_alpha   90.00
_cell.angle_beta   90.00
_cell.angle_gamma   90.00
#
_symmetry.space_group_name_H-M   'P 1'
#
loop_
_entity.id
_entity.type
_entity.pdbx_description
1 polymer ?
#
loop_
_entity_poly.entity_id
_entity_poly.type
_entity_poly.pdbx_seq_one_letter_code
_entity_poly.pdbx_strand_id
1 'polypeptide(L)' 'MRISVEEVFETVKMTIEQNFDIRTVTLGVNLKDCMDRNPAAFNKRIYKRLAEMGKRLNQYADIAARTIQ' A
#
# COMPACT_ATOMS: atom_id res chain seq x y z
N MET A 1 0.84 -5.75 18.39
CA MET A 1 -0.61 -5.45 18.36
C MET A 1 -1.33 -6.72 17.95
N ARG A 2 -2.36 -7.16 18.67
CA ARG A 2 -3.23 -8.28 18.30
C ARG A 2 -4.60 -7.71 18.00
N ILE A 3 -5.19 -8.09 16.87
CA ILE A 3 -6.55 -7.72 16.47
C ILE A 3 -7.41 -8.98 16.67
N SER A 4 -8.50 -8.85 17.43
CA SER A 4 -9.46 -9.93 17.69
C SER A 4 -10.43 -10.12 16.52
N VAL A 5 -11.12 -11.25 16.49
CA VAL A 5 -12.10 -11.56 15.43
C VAL A 5 -13.31 -10.62 15.55
N GLU A 6 -13.71 -10.30 16.78
CA GLU A 6 -14.80 -9.40 17.10
C GLU A 6 -14.53 -7.98 16.57
N GLU A 7 -13.31 -7.46 16.76
CA GLU A 7 -12.90 -6.15 16.23
C GLU A 7 -12.94 -6.09 14.70
N VAL A 8 -12.58 -7.19 14.02
CA VAL A 8 -12.66 -7.26 12.55
C VAL A 8 -14.11 -7.18 12.08
N PHE A 9 -15.02 -7.94 12.70
CA PHE A 9 -16.43 -7.92 12.33
C PHE A 9 -17.08 -6.55 12.60
N GLU A 10 -16.78 -5.91 13.72
CA GLU A 10 -17.30 -4.58 14.04
C GLU A 10 -16.81 -3.55 13.02
N THR A 11 -15.52 -3.61 12.64
CA THR A 11 -14.95 -2.71 11.62
C THR A 11 -15.64 -2.89 10.27
N VAL A 12 -15.85 -4.14 9.83
CA VAL A 12 -16.57 -4.43 8.56
C VAL A 12 -17.98 -3.88 8.60
N LYS A 13 -18.71 -4.09 9.71
CA LYS A 13 -20.06 -3.57 9.89
C LYS A 13 -20.10 -2.05 9.79
N MET A 14 -19.23 -1.36 10.52
CA MET A 14 -19.14 0.10 10.50
C MET A 14 -18.84 0.64 9.09
N THR A 15 -17.90 0.02 8.37
CA THR A 15 -17.53 0.45 7.02
C THR A 15 -18.71 0.41 6.05
N ILE A 16 -19.51 -0.66 6.09
CA ILE A 16 -20.67 -0.82 5.21
C ILE A 16 -21.81 0.11 5.63
N GLU A 17 -22.19 0.11 6.91
CA GLU A 17 -23.35 0.87 7.40
C GLU A 17 -23.14 2.40 7.31
N GLN A 18 -21.89 2.87 7.45
CA GLN A 18 -21.55 4.30 7.41
C GLN A 18 -20.99 4.76 6.05
N ASN A 19 -20.91 3.87 5.06
CA ASN A 19 -20.38 4.15 3.71
C ASN A 19 -18.96 4.75 3.73
N PHE A 20 -18.04 4.17 4.49
CA PHE A 20 -16.65 4.62 4.49
C PHE A 20 -15.90 4.19 3.23
N ASP A 21 -15.12 5.11 2.65
CA ASP A 21 -14.28 4.85 1.48
C ASP A 21 -12.79 5.05 1.77
N ILE A 22 -11.95 4.35 1.01
CA ILE A 22 -10.50 4.56 1.05
C ILE A 22 -10.14 5.68 0.07
N ARG A 23 -9.70 6.83 0.60
CA ARG A 23 -9.27 7.98 -0.24
C ARG A 23 -7.86 7.84 -0.80
N THR A 24 -6.97 7.19 -0.06
CA THR A 24 -5.56 7.05 -0.44
C THR A 24 -4.92 5.88 0.29
N VAL A 25 -4.04 5.16 -0.40
CA VAL A 25 -3.13 4.19 0.21
C VAL A 25 -1.71 4.66 -0.11
N THR A 26 -0.93 4.96 0.94
CA THR A 26 0.44 5.43 0.79
C THR A 26 1.43 4.31 1.05
N LEU A 27 2.43 4.16 0.18
CA LEU A 27 3.53 3.23 0.36
C LEU A 27 4.81 3.98 0.69
N GLY A 28 5.33 3.78 1.90
CA GLY A 28 6.67 4.20 2.27
C GLY A 28 7.71 3.28 1.63
N VAL A 29 8.69 3.86 0.93
CA VAL A 29 9.78 3.11 0.28
C VAL A 29 11.12 3.57 0.84
N ASN A 30 11.88 2.64 1.41
CA ASN A 30 13.26 2.91 1.82
C ASN A 30 14.18 2.88 0.59
N LEU A 31 14.97 3.93 0.38
CA LEU A 31 15.91 4.04 -0.75
C LEU A 31 17.37 3.75 -0.37
N LYS A 32 17.66 3.45 0.91
CA LYS A 32 19.03 3.25 1.39
C LYS A 32 19.77 2.15 0.61
N ASP A 33 19.10 1.05 0.30
CA ASP A 33 19.74 -0.05 -0.47
C ASP A 33 19.90 0.27 -1.97
N CYS A 34 19.29 1.36 -2.45
CA CYS A 34 19.47 1.81 -3.82
C CYS A 34 20.77 2.58 -3.99
N MET A 35 21.37 3.11 -2.91
CA MET A 35 22.54 3.99 -2.95
C MET A 35 23.69 3.38 -3.74
N ASP A 36 24.22 4.17 -4.67
CA ASP A 36 25.31 3.78 -5.54
C ASP A 36 26.20 5.01 -5.75
N ARG A 37 27.53 4.82 -5.84
CA ARG A 37 28.47 5.92 -6.10
C ARG A 37 28.26 6.52 -7.49
N ASN A 38 27.72 5.74 -8.42
CA ASN A 38 27.34 6.20 -9.75
C ASN A 38 25.88 6.72 -9.73
N PRO A 39 25.63 8.02 -9.99
CA PRO A 39 24.28 8.59 -10.00
C PRO A 39 23.33 7.92 -11.00
N ALA A 40 23.83 7.47 -12.16
CA ALA A 40 23.01 6.78 -13.15
C ALA A 40 22.54 5.41 -12.64
N ALA A 41 23.40 4.69 -11.92
CA ALA A 41 23.05 3.42 -11.31
C ALA A 41 22.07 3.61 -10.15
N PHE A 42 22.27 4.64 -9.32
CA PHE A 42 21.35 5.02 -8.25
C PHE A 42 19.94 5.29 -8.79
N ASN A 43 19.82 6.14 -9.82
CA ASN A 43 18.54 6.46 -10.45
C ASN A 43 17.84 5.23 -11.03
N LYS A 44 18.60 4.35 -11.71
CA LYS A 44 18.06 3.10 -12.27
C LYS A 44 17.53 2.17 -11.16
N ARG A 45 18.23 2.07 -10.04
CA ARG A 45 17.82 1.25 -8.88
C ARG A 45 16.56 1.80 -8.21
N ILE A 46 16.47 3.13 -8.03
CA ILE A 46 15.26 3.77 -7.50
C ILE A 46 14.07 3.50 -8.41
N TYR A 47 14.22 3.76 -9.71
CA TYR A 47 13.13 3.57 -10.66
C TYR A 47 12.61 2.14 -10.64
N LYS A 48 13.52 1.16 -10.69
CA LYS A 48 13.16 -0.25 -10.62
C LYS A 48 12.38 -0.59 -9.33
N ARG A 49 12.88 -0.14 -8.17
CA ARG A 49 12.24 -0.39 -6.87
C ARG A 49 10.84 0.23 -6.82
N LEU A 50 10.68 1.49 -7.23
CA LEU A 50 9.40 2.17 -7.23
C LEU A 50 8.40 1.52 -8.20
N ALA A 51 8.84 1.13 -9.40
CA ALA A 51 7.97 0.50 -10.39
C ALA A 51 7.45 -0.87 -9.93
N GLU A 52 8.34 -1.72 -9.39
CA GLU A 52 7.97 -3.05 -8.90
C GLU A 52 7.04 -2.97 -7.69
N MET A 53 7.35 -2.10 -6.73
CA MET A 53 6.55 -1.94 -5.53
C MET A 53 5.22 -1.23 -5.82
N GLY A 54 5.23 -0.19 -6.67
CA GLY A 54 4.03 0.55 -7.07
C GLY A 54 3.04 -0.33 -7.83
N LYS A 55 3.51 -1.22 -8.71
CA LYS A 55 2.64 -2.19 -9.39
C LYS A 55 1.89 -3.08 -8.39
N ARG A 56 2.57 -3.57 -7.34
CA ARG A 56 1.95 -4.38 -6.29
C ARG A 56 0.97 -3.56 -5.47
N LEU A 57 1.34 -2.33 -5.09
CA LEU A 57 0.46 -1.40 -4.37
C LEU A 57 -0.85 -1.21 -5.12
N ASN A 58 -0.79 -0.86 -6.41
CA ASN A 58 -1.98 -0.63 -7.24
C ASN A 58 -2.88 -1.86 -7.25
N GLN A 59 -2.32 -3.06 -7.48
CA GLN A 59 -3.09 -4.30 -7.50
C GLN A 59 -3.85 -4.52 -6.18
N TYR A 60 -3.21 -4.37 -5.03
CA TYR A 60 -3.87 -4.62 -3.74
C TYR A 60 -4.80 -3.49 -3.33
N ALA A 61 -4.47 -2.24 -3.65
CA ALA A 61 -5.33 -1.08 -3.39
C ALA A 61 -6.64 -1.20 -4.18
N ASP A 62 -6.58 -1.61 -5.46
CA ASP A 62 -7.77 -1.84 -6.28
C ASP A 62 -8.66 -2.95 -5.73
N ILE A 63 -8.06 -4.06 -5.26
CA ILE A 63 -8.82 -5.15 -4.62
C ILE A 63 -9.49 -4.65 -3.33
N ALA A 64 -8.77 -3.93 -2.49
CA ALA A 64 -9.31 -3.41 -1.24
C ALA A 64 -10.46 -2.42 -1.49
N ALA A 65 -10.29 -1.49 -2.43
CA ALA A 65 -11.31 -0.52 -2.80
C ALA A 65 -12.59 -1.19 -3.31
N ARG A 66 -12.47 -2.23 -4.16
CA ARG A 66 -13.62 -2.99 -4.68
C ARG A 66 -14.32 -3.87 -3.65
N THR A 67 -13.62 -4.25 -2.58
CA THR A 67 -14.19 -5.11 -1.52
C THR A 67 -15.03 -4.31 -0.54
N ILE A 68 -14.78 -3.00 -0.44
CA ILE A 68 -15.45 -2.08 0.48
C ILE A 68 -16.69 -1.43 -0.16
N GLN A 69 -16.80 -1.48 -1.49
CA GLN A 69 -17.98 -1.06 -2.26
C GLN A 69 -18.98 -2.22 -2.41
#